data_AF-A0A9E1QRU3-F1
#
_entry.id   AF-A0A9E1QRU3-F1
#
_cell.length_a   1.000
_cell.length_b   1.000
_cell.length_c   1.000
_cell.angle_alpha   90.00
_cell.angle_beta   90.00
_cell.angle_gamma   90.00
#
_symmetry.space_group_name_H-M   'P 1'
#
loop_
_entity.id
_entity.type
_entity.pdbx_description
1 polymer ?
#
loop_
_entity_poly.entity_id
_entity_poly.type
_entity_poly.pdbx_seq_one_letter_code
_entity_poly.pdbx_strand_id
1 'polypeptide(L)' 'MSKINGPLHVDTFVNERYCKADLINIMISSHNLNKKSCIYVGDHSDDYIAANSAGISFLKVANY' A
#
# COMPACT_ATOMS: atom_id res chain seq x y z
N MET A 1 -9.69 -13.85 -23.52
CA MET A 1 -8.22 -14.02 -23.59
C MET A 1 -7.54 -12.73 -23.16
N SER A 2 -6.87 -12.82 -22.00
CA SER A 2 -5.76 -12.02 -21.45
C SER A 2 -5.56 -10.56 -21.88
N LYS A 3 -5.66 -9.63 -20.92
CA LYS A 3 -4.76 -8.48 -20.85
C LYS A 3 -3.80 -8.73 -19.68
N ILE A 4 -2.56 -9.05 -20.03
CA ILE A 4 -1.46 -9.20 -19.09
C ILE A 4 -1.15 -7.78 -18.63
N ASN A 5 -1.54 -7.43 -17.40
CA ASN A 5 -1.13 -6.17 -16.80
C ASN A 5 0.39 -6.30 -16.55
N GLY A 6 1.18 -5.61 -17.37
CA GLY A 6 2.60 -5.43 -17.12
C GLY A 6 2.84 -4.78 -15.76
N PRO A 7 4.10 -4.77 -15.27
CA PRO A 7 4.42 -4.15 -13.99
C PRO A 7 3.92 -2.72 -13.97
N LEU A 8 3.03 -2.40 -13.02
CA LEU A 8 2.49 -1.07 -12.78
C LEU A 8 3.68 -0.13 -12.54
N HIS A 9 3.97 0.73 -13.51
CA HIS A 9 4.99 1.76 -13.36
C HIS A 9 4.56 2.69 -12.22
N VAL A 10 5.46 2.86 -11.25
CA VAL A 10 5.21 3.66 -10.05
C VAL A 10 4.84 5.11 -10.40
N ASP A 11 5.26 5.57 -11.57
CA ASP A 11 5.00 6.90 -12.14
C ASP A 11 3.50 7.19 -12.37
N THR A 12 2.67 6.17 -12.64
CA THR A 12 1.22 6.37 -12.82
C THR A 12 0.55 6.81 -11.53
N PHE A 13 1.07 6.41 -10.38
CA PHE A 13 0.46 6.69 -9.09
C PHE A 13 0.56 8.16 -8.66
N VAL A 14 1.58 8.88 -9.14
CA VAL A 14 1.81 10.29 -8.81
C VAL A 14 0.79 11.20 -9.50
N ASN A 15 0.36 10.86 -10.72
CA ASN A 15 -0.56 11.68 -11.51
C ASN A 15 -2.02 11.61 -11.04
N GLU A 16 -2.41 10.52 -10.39
CA GLU A 16 -3.82 10.23 -10.06
C GLU A 16 -4.20 10.59 -8.61
N ARG A 17 -3.30 11.23 -7.85
CA ARG A 17 -3.52 11.65 -6.44
C ARG A 17 -3.92 10.52 -5.50
N TYR A 18 -3.34 9.33 -5.69
CA TYR A 18 -3.58 8.22 -4.76
C TYR A 18 -3.05 8.53 -3.37
N CYS A 19 -3.86 8.23 -2.36
CA CYS A 19 -3.40 8.30 -0.97
C CYS A 19 -2.59 7.03 -0.61
N LYS A 20 -1.83 7.07 0.48
CA LYS A 20 -1.03 5.92 0.95
C LYS A 20 -1.85 4.64 1.09
N ALA A 21 -3.11 4.73 1.52
CA ALA A 21 -4.01 3.58 1.64
C ALA A 21 -4.35 2.94 0.28
N ASP A 22 -4.53 3.75 -0.76
CA ASP A 22 -4.77 3.25 -2.12
C ASP A 22 -3.56 2.47 -2.63
N LEU A 23 -2.36 3.03 -2.43
CA LEU A 23 -1.11 2.38 -2.83
C LEU A 23 -0.89 1.03 -2.13
N ILE A 24 -1.22 0.95 -0.82
CA ILE A 24 -1.19 -0.32 -0.08
C ILE A 24 -2.13 -1.34 -0.72
N ASN A 25 -3.39 -0.95 -0.99
CA ASN A 25 -4.38 -1.84 -1.58
C ASN A 25 -4.00 -2.32 -2.99
N ILE A 26 -3.44 -1.42 -3.80
CA ILE A 26 -2.98 -1.75 -5.15
C ILE A 26 -1.83 -2.74 -5.06
N MET A 27 -0.82 -2.50 -4.24
CA MET A 27 0.33 -3.40 -4.09
C MET A 27 -0.08 -4.80 -3.64
N ILE A 28 -0.99 -4.90 -2.66
CA ILE A 28 -1.52 -6.17 -2.18
C ILE A 28 -2.27 -6.90 -3.29
N SER A 29 -3.11 -6.20 -4.05
CA SER A 29 -3.92 -6.79 -5.12
C SER A 29 -3.06 -7.22 -6.32
N SER A 30 -2.11 -6.38 -6.74
CA SER A 30 -1.21 -6.66 -7.86
C SER A 30 -0.30 -7.86 -7.62
N HIS A 31 0.02 -8.16 -6.37
CA HIS A 31 0.86 -9.30 -5.99
C HIS A 31 0.06 -10.48 -5.41
N ASN A 32 -1.28 -10.42 -5.46
CA ASN A 32 -2.17 -11.44 -4.88
C ASN A 32 -1.81 -11.81 -3.43
N LEU A 33 -1.47 -10.82 -2.62
CA LEU A 33 -1.09 -11.00 -1.22
C LEU A 33 -2.32 -11.03 -0.32
N ASN A 34 -2.24 -11.78 0.77
CA ASN A 34 -3.24 -11.73 1.83
C ASN A 34 -2.93 -10.57 2.79
N LYS A 35 -3.87 -9.64 2.98
CA LYS A 35 -3.75 -8.52 3.92
C LYS A 35 -3.34 -8.95 5.33
N LYS A 36 -3.85 -10.10 5.80
CA LYS A 36 -3.54 -10.65 7.12
C LYS A 36 -2.09 -11.12 7.27
N SER A 37 -1.39 -11.32 6.16
CA SER A 37 0.01 -11.73 6.10
C SER A 37 0.96 -10.57 5.79
N CYS A 38 0.44 -9.34 5.73
CA CYS A 38 1.21 -8.15 5.39
C CYS A 38 1.25 -7.21 6.60
N ILE A 39 2.36 -6.49 6.74
CA ILE A 39 2.54 -5.45 7.76
C ILE A 39 3.00 -4.17 7.06
N TYR A 40 2.33 -3.07 7.35
CA TYR A 40 2.77 -1.73 6.93
C TYR A 40 3.66 -1.13 8.01
N VAL A 41 4.84 -0.64 7.61
CA VAL A 41 5.86 -0.11 8.52
C VAL A 41 6.01 1.39 8.25
N GLY A 42 5.93 2.21 9.30
CA GLY A 42 6.06 3.67 9.19
C GLY A 42 6.30 4.32 10.54
N ASP A 43 6.63 5.60 10.54
CA ASP A 43 7.06 6.37 11.71
C ASP A 43 6.07 7.49 12.06
N HIS A 44 5.31 7.99 11.08
CA HIS A 44 4.38 9.11 11.25
C HIS A 44 2.93 8.67 11.50
N SER A 45 2.12 9.59 12.01
CA SER A 45 0.67 9.38 12.21
C SER A 45 -0.06 9.05 10.90
N ASP A 46 0.36 9.66 9.79
CA ASP A 46 -0.26 9.45 8.49
C ASP A 46 -0.08 8.01 7.98
N ASP A 47 0.99 7.33 8.40
CA ASP A 47 1.23 5.93 8.09
C ASP A 47 0.29 5.01 8.85
N TYR A 48 0.04 5.33 10.12
CA TYR A 48 -0.96 4.63 10.92
C TYR A 48 -2.37 4.77 10.31
N ILE A 49 -2.75 5.99 9.92
CA ILE A 49 -4.03 6.25 9.26
C ILE A 49 -4.13 5.45 7.97
N ALA A 50 -3.08 5.46 7.14
CA ALA A 50 -3.05 4.71 5.89
C ALA A 50 -3.22 3.20 6.10
N ALA A 51 -2.49 2.62 7.06
CA ALA A 51 -2.60 1.20 7.39
C ALA A 51 -3.99 0.83 7.90
N ASN A 52 -4.55 1.65 8.79
CA ASN A 52 -5.89 1.45 9.33
C ASN A 52 -6.97 1.54 8.24
N SER A 53 -6.88 2.55 7.36
CA SER A 53 -7.78 2.70 6.20
C SER A 53 -7.66 1.56 5.21
N ALA A 54 -6.46 1.01 5.01
CA ALA A 54 -6.25 -0.15 4.14
C ALA A 54 -6.60 -1.50 4.80
N GLY A 55 -6.86 -1.52 6.12
CA GLY A 55 -7.17 -2.73 6.88
C GLY A 55 -5.98 -3.70 6.97
N ILE A 56 -4.77 -3.16 7.14
CA ILE A 56 -3.52 -3.92 7.31
C ILE A 56 -2.91 -3.63 8.70
N SER A 57 -2.19 -4.61 9.25
CA SER A 57 -1.45 -4.41 10.50
C SER A 57 -0.37 -3.33 10.34
N PHE A 58 -0.24 -2.47 11.35
CA PHE A 58 0.76 -1.40 11.38
C PHE A 58 1.86 -1.69 12.41
N LEU A 59 3.11 -1.47 12.02
CA LEU A 59 4.26 -1.47 12.92
C LEU A 59 4.88 -0.07 12.93
N LYS A 60 4.76 0.62 14.06
CA LYS A 60 5.40 1.92 14.26
C LYS A 60 6.90 1.74 14.47
N VAL A 61 7.70 2.41 13.67
CA VAL A 61 9.13 2.55 13.91
C VAL A 61 9.35 3.81 14.74
N ALA A 62 9.85 3.64 15.96
CA ALA A 62 10.26 4.76 16.80
C ALA A 62 11.75 4.99 16.58
N ASN A 63 12.12 5.92 15.70
CA ASN A 63 13.47 6.48 15.58
C ASN A 63 13.42 7.74 14.71
N TYR A 64 13.58 8.91 15.33
CA TYR A 64 14.59 9.94 15.03
C TYR A 64 14.46 11.06 16.08
#